data_AF-A0A933WP21-F1
#
_entry.id   AF-A0A933WP21-F1
#
_cell.length_a   1.000
_cell.length_b   1.000
_cell.length_c   1.000
_cell.angle_alpha   90.00
_cell.angle_beta   90.00
_cell.angle_gamma   90.00
#
_symmetry.space_group_name_H-M   'P 1'
#
loop_
_entity.id
_entity.type
_entity.pdbx_description
1 polymer ?
#
loop_
_entity_poly.entity_id
_entity_poly.type
_entity_poly.pdbx_seq_one_letter_code
_entity_poly.pdbx_strand_id
1 'polypeptide(L)'
;MVRHWWLARREIRGWYRKLLINGIGLVLCASILTFMLVFKFFEGGWATLLITGTLILLAILVKRHYKGVGVLLRRLDSLVHTPEFSAAGLSPEATAIAVPEPKFDPNGKTAVLLVSGFNGMGLHTLFGILRMFGGVFKNFVFVQVGVLDVGNFKGVQEVGHLETQIKCDVERYVQLMKRNGFYAEGICEIGVDVIDEVMKITPRIIERFPQAMFFGGQLVFEKDSFVHRLLHNHIVFALQRKLYHQGIPFVILPIRVY
;
A
#
# COMPACT_ATOMS: atom_id res chain seq x y z
N MET A 1 6.76 -19.53 22.29
CA MET A 1 5.91 -20.66 22.72
C MET A 1 5.40 -20.53 24.16
N VAL A 2 6.24 -20.32 25.18
CA VAL A 2 5.78 -20.17 26.58
C VAL A 2 4.73 -19.06 26.76
N ARG A 3 4.99 -17.86 26.24
CA ARG A 3 4.03 -16.73 26.25
C ARG A 3 2.71 -17.04 25.51
N HIS A 4 2.78 -17.82 24.43
CA HIS A 4 1.59 -18.20 23.65
C HIS A 4 0.69 -19.16 24.45
N TRP A 5 1.26 -20.21 25.04
CA TRP A 5 0.51 -21.15 25.91
C TRP A 5 0.01 -20.49 27.20
N TRP A 6 0.72 -19.47 27.70
CA TRP A 6 0.26 -18.67 28.84
C TRP A 6 -0.97 -17.80 28.51
N LEU A 7 -1.01 -17.22 27.30
CA LEU A 7 -2.16 -16.44 26.84
C LEU A 7 -3.35 -17.33 26.46
N ALA A 8 -3.11 -18.51 25.86
CA ALA A 8 -4.12 -19.49 25.48
C ALA A 8 -4.72 -20.30 26.66
N ARG A 9 -4.41 -19.94 27.91
CA ARG A 9 -4.85 -20.64 29.13
C ARG A 9 -6.37 -20.77 29.28
N ARG A 10 -7.15 -19.93 28.58
CA ARG A 10 -8.63 -19.93 28.63
C ARG A 10 -9.29 -20.80 27.56
N GLU A 11 -8.58 -21.17 26.49
CA GLU A 11 -9.18 -21.83 25.32
C GLU A 11 -8.95 -23.35 25.30
N ILE A 12 -7.93 -23.88 25.99
CA ILE A 12 -7.50 -25.28 25.85
C ILE A 12 -7.32 -25.97 27.21
N ARG A 13 -8.04 -27.07 27.45
CA ARG A 13 -7.82 -27.98 28.59
C ARG A 13 -6.49 -28.73 28.37
N GLY A 14 -5.56 -28.63 29.32
CA GLY A 14 -4.22 -29.24 29.24
C GLY A 14 -3.05 -28.29 28.88
N TRP A 15 -3.30 -26.98 28.84
CA TRP A 15 -2.28 -25.94 28.60
C TRP A 15 -1.08 -26.02 29.55
N TYR A 16 -1.31 -26.42 30.81
CA TYR A 16 -0.27 -26.48 31.86
C TYR A 16 0.87 -27.45 31.53
N ARG A 17 0.58 -28.65 30.99
CA ARG A 17 1.62 -29.61 30.59
C ARG A 17 2.46 -29.07 29.43
N LYS A 18 1.81 -28.47 28.42
CA LYS A 18 2.51 -27.86 27.28
C LYS A 18 3.37 -26.68 27.73
N LEU A 19 2.88 -25.88 28.69
CA LEU A 19 3.63 -24.78 29.27
C LEU A 19 4.85 -25.27 30.06
N LEU A 20 4.70 -26.32 30.88
CA LEU A 20 5.81 -26.92 31.64
C LEU A 20 6.92 -27.46 30.72
N ILE A 21 6.56 -28.21 29.67
CA ILE A 21 7.54 -28.77 28.72
C ILE A 21 8.33 -27.64 28.03
N ASN A 22 7.63 -26.62 27.53
CA ASN A 22 8.27 -25.47 26.90
C ASN A 22 9.08 -24.62 27.91
N GLY A 23 8.63 -24.57 29.17
CA GLY A 23 9.31 -23.85 30.25
C GLY A 23 10.62 -24.51 30.64
N ILE A 24 10.64 -25.83 30.81
CA ILE A 24 11.85 -26.60 31.11
C ILE A 24 12.85 -26.46 29.96
N GLY A 25 12.40 -26.57 28.70
CA GLY A 25 13.25 -26.35 27.54
C GLY A 25 13.86 -24.94 27.50
N LEU A 26 13.08 -23.91 27.86
CA LEU A 26 13.59 -22.54 27.96
C LEU A 26 14.65 -22.38 29.06
N VAL A 27 14.43 -22.99 30.23
CA VAL A 27 15.39 -22.96 31.33
C VAL A 27 16.69 -23.68 30.95
N LEU A 28 16.60 -24.85 30.32
CA LEU A 28 17.77 -25.62 29.88
C LEU A 28 18.57 -24.86 28.81
N CYS A 29 17.90 -24.29 27.79
CA CYS A 29 18.58 -23.50 26.77
C CYS A 29 19.20 -22.23 27.35
N ALA A 30 18.51 -21.53 28.26
CA ALA A 30 19.02 -20.33 28.91
C ALA A 30 20.23 -20.64 29.81
N SER A 31 20.23 -21.78 30.53
CA SER A 31 21.34 -22.16 31.39
C SER A 31 22.58 -22.52 30.57
N ILE A 32 22.44 -23.30 29.49
CA ILE A 32 23.55 -23.64 28.59
C ILE A 32 24.11 -22.37 27.93
N LEU A 33 23.25 -21.47 27.46
CA LEU A 33 23.66 -20.19 26.89
C LEU A 33 24.44 -19.36 27.92
N THR A 34 23.92 -19.24 29.14
CA THR A 34 24.58 -18.48 30.22
C THR A 34 25.94 -19.08 30.56
N PHE A 35 26.02 -20.41 30.66
CA PHE A 35 27.26 -21.12 30.92
C PHE A 35 28.31 -20.87 29.82
N MET A 36 27.91 -21.01 28.54
CA MET A 36 28.76 -20.67 27.39
C MET A 36 29.23 -19.22 27.44
N LEU A 37 28.36 -18.29 27.79
CA LEU A 37 28.70 -16.87 27.87
C LEU A 37 29.72 -16.57 28.97
N VAL A 38 29.65 -17.25 30.12
CA VAL A 38 30.57 -17.03 31.25
C VAL A 38 31.90 -17.72 31.00
N PHE A 39 31.89 -19.02 30.70
CA PHE A 39 33.12 -19.83 30.63
C PHE A 39 33.90 -19.60 29.35
N LYS A 40 33.22 -19.37 28.22
CA LYS A 40 33.86 -19.13 26.92
C LYS A 40 34.04 -17.64 26.61
N PHE A 41 33.79 -16.75 27.58
CA PHE A 41 33.92 -15.31 27.37
C PHE A 41 35.32 -14.92 26.85
N PHE A 42 36.36 -15.43 27.51
CA PHE A 42 37.76 -15.11 27.19
C PHE A 42 38.29 -15.85 25.96
N GLU A 43 37.66 -16.94 25.55
CA GLU A 43 38.01 -17.70 24.34
C GLU A 43 37.35 -17.15 23.06
N GLY A 44 36.62 -16.04 23.15
CA GLY A 44 35.97 -15.40 21.99
C GLY A 44 34.43 -15.41 22.03
N GLY A 45 33.79 -15.83 23.13
CA GLY A 45 32.34 -15.76 23.29
C GLY A 45 31.77 -14.34 23.21
N TRP A 46 32.58 -13.32 23.52
CA TRP A 46 32.22 -11.91 23.37
C TRP A 46 31.96 -11.50 21.91
N ALA A 47 32.65 -12.12 20.95
CA ALA A 47 32.47 -11.81 19.52
C ALA A 47 31.08 -12.22 19.04
N THR A 48 30.58 -13.38 19.48
CA THR A 48 29.23 -13.86 19.16
C THR A 48 28.16 -12.92 19.71
N LEU A 49 28.31 -12.42 20.95
CA LEU A 49 27.41 -11.43 21.54
C LEU A 49 27.39 -10.12 20.75
N LEU A 50 28.57 -9.65 20.32
CA LEU A 50 28.69 -8.40 19.57
C LEU A 50 28.00 -8.53 18.20
N ILE A 51 28.28 -9.60 17.45
CA ILE A 51 27.71 -9.83 16.12
C ILE A 51 26.19 -9.98 16.20
N THR A 52 25.70 -10.89 17.07
CA THR A 52 24.25 -11.13 17.23
C THR A 52 23.54 -9.89 17.79
N GLY A 53 24.14 -9.21 18.76
CA GLY A 53 23.63 -7.97 19.32
C GLY A 53 23.48 -6.87 18.27
N THR A 54 24.49 -6.67 17.43
CA THR A 54 24.46 -5.67 16.35
C THR A 54 23.35 -5.99 15.34
N LEU A 55 23.22 -7.25 14.95
CA LEU A 55 22.17 -7.69 14.02
C LEU A 55 20.77 -7.49 14.60
N ILE A 56 20.58 -7.79 15.89
CA ILE A 56 19.31 -7.55 16.60
C ILE A 56 19.02 -6.04 16.67
N LEU A 57 20.02 -5.22 16.98
CA LEU A 57 19.88 -3.77 17.05
C LEU A 57 19.46 -3.18 15.71
N LEU A 58 20.11 -3.63 14.63
CA LEU A 58 19.76 -3.26 13.25
C LEU A 58 18.33 -3.69 12.91
N ALA A 59 17.94 -4.92 13.23
CA ALA A 59 16.58 -5.40 13.02
C ALA A 59 15.53 -4.59 13.80
N ILE A 60 15.83 -4.20 15.05
CA ILE A 60 14.96 -3.35 15.87
C ILE A 60 14.85 -1.94 15.27
N LEU A 61 15.96 -1.34 14.82
CA LEU A 61 15.96 -0.03 14.18
C LEU A 61 15.10 -0.03 12.92
N VAL A 62 15.28 -1.03 12.05
CA VAL A 62 14.46 -1.22 10.85
C VAL A 62 12.99 -1.36 11.24
N LYS A 63 12.65 -2.23 12.21
CA LYS A 63 11.27 -2.42 12.67
C LYS A 63 10.66 -1.15 13.25
N ARG A 64 11.43 -0.36 14.00
CA ARG A 64 10.98 0.92 14.58
C ARG A 64 10.70 1.93 13.48
N HIS A 65 11.55 1.98 12.46
CA HIS A 65 11.38 2.83 11.29
C HIS A 65 10.09 2.50 10.53
N TYR A 66 9.86 1.23 10.17
CA TYR A 66 8.63 0.82 9.48
C TYR A 66 7.36 1.10 10.31
N LYS A 67 7.41 0.93 11.64
CA LYS A 67 6.29 1.29 12.51
C LYS A 67 6.02 2.80 12.51
N GLY A 68 7.05 3.64 12.47
CA GLY A 68 6.90 5.09 12.36
C GLY A 68 6.22 5.50 11.05
N VAL A 69 6.64 4.92 9.92
CA VAL A 69 6.03 5.16 8.60
C VAL A 69 4.56 4.73 8.59
N GLY A 70 4.23 3.58 9.19
CA GLY A 70 2.84 3.11 9.29
C GLY A 70 1.91 4.04 10.09
N VAL A 71 2.41 4.74 11.11
CA VAL A 71 1.63 5.74 11.85
C VAL A 71 1.38 7.00 11.01
N LEU A 72 2.37 7.42 10.23
CA LEU A 72 2.26 8.56 9.32
C LEU A 72 1.25 8.30 8.19
N LEU A 73 1.25 7.08 7.63
CA LEU A 73 0.25 6.64 6.65
C LEU A 73 -1.18 6.63 7.20
N ARG A 74 -1.37 6.19 8.45
CA ARG A 74 -2.70 6.20 9.10
C ARG A 74 -3.23 7.61 9.38
N ARG A 75 -2.36 8.60 9.56
CA ARG A 75 -2.79 10.00 9.69
C ARG A 75 -3.36 10.55 8.37
N LEU A 76 -2.89 10.06 7.22
CA LEU A 76 -3.47 10.42 5.92
C LEU A 76 -4.89 9.88 5.75
N ASP A 77 -5.16 8.66 6.23
CA ASP A 77 -6.53 8.12 6.23
C ASP A 77 -7.48 8.94 7.12
N SER A 78 -6.99 9.57 8.19
CA SER A 78 -7.80 10.48 9.02
C SER A 78 -8.01 11.87 8.43
N LEU A 79 -7.20 12.29 7.44
CA LEU A 79 -7.34 13.57 6.74
C LEU A 79 -8.35 13.52 5.58
N VAL A 80 -8.86 12.34 5.24
CA VAL A 80 -9.92 12.13 4.22
C VAL A 80 -11.22 12.87 4.58
N HIS A 81 -11.38 13.37 5.80
CA HIS A 81 -12.64 13.94 6.27
C HIS A 81 -12.80 15.47 6.24
N THR A 82 -11.80 16.26 5.86
CA THR A 82 -11.94 17.74 5.85
C THR A 82 -10.75 18.34 5.09
N PRO A 83 -10.83 19.31 4.14
CA PRO A 83 -11.90 20.08 3.48
C PRO A 83 -11.82 19.98 1.91
N GLU A 84 -11.17 18.93 1.38
CA GLU A 84 -10.80 18.83 -0.04
C GLU A 84 -12.00 18.66 -0.98
N PHE A 85 -13.08 18.03 -0.50
CA PHE A 85 -14.33 17.89 -1.26
C PHE A 85 -14.93 19.25 -1.65
N SER A 86 -14.99 20.20 -0.71
CA SER A 86 -15.52 21.54 -0.98
C SER A 86 -14.60 22.36 -1.90
N ALA A 87 -13.28 22.18 -1.83
CA ALA A 87 -12.32 22.87 -2.68
C ALA A 87 -12.28 22.33 -4.12
N ALA A 88 -12.58 21.04 -4.32
CA ALA A 88 -12.71 20.41 -5.63
C ALA A 88 -14.09 20.68 -6.29
N GLY A 89 -15.01 21.38 -5.61
CA GLY A 89 -16.37 21.64 -6.10
C GLY A 89 -17.25 20.38 -6.13
N LEU A 90 -16.87 19.33 -5.41
CA LEU A 90 -17.58 18.04 -5.36
C LEU A 90 -18.40 17.99 -4.07
N SER A 91 -19.72 17.88 -4.18
CA SER A 91 -20.59 17.82 -2.99
C SER A 91 -20.72 16.37 -2.49
N PRO A 92 -20.44 16.08 -1.21
CA PRO A 92 -20.75 14.79 -0.59
C PRO A 92 -22.26 14.52 -0.51
N GLU A 93 -23.07 15.59 -0.53
CA GLU A 93 -24.52 15.59 -0.30
C GLU A 93 -25.32 16.03 -1.52
N ALA A 94 -24.72 16.07 -2.72
CA ALA A 94 -25.47 16.31 -3.95
C ALA A 94 -26.57 15.26 -4.05
N THR A 95 -27.79 15.73 -3.81
CA THR A 95 -29.04 14.98 -3.86
C THR A 95 -29.06 14.20 -5.16
N ALA A 96 -29.54 12.96 -5.13
CA ALA A 96 -29.73 12.10 -6.28
C ALA A 96 -30.76 12.69 -7.26
N ILE A 97 -30.46 13.83 -7.86
CA ILE A 97 -30.98 14.20 -9.16
C ILE A 97 -30.30 13.20 -10.08
N ALA A 98 -31.09 12.41 -10.80
CA ALA A 98 -30.60 11.45 -11.78
C ALA A 98 -29.82 12.20 -12.86
N VAL A 99 -28.53 12.45 -12.60
CA VAL A 99 -27.58 12.91 -13.60
C VAL A 99 -27.54 11.78 -14.62
N PRO A 100 -27.91 12.02 -15.89
CA PRO A 100 -27.88 10.99 -16.91
C PRO A 100 -26.48 10.37 -16.93
N GLU A 101 -26.41 9.03 -17.05
CA GLU A 101 -25.13 8.32 -17.03
C GLU A 101 -24.15 9.03 -17.96
N PRO A 102 -23.02 9.54 -17.44
CA PRO A 102 -22.11 10.34 -18.23
C PRO A 102 -21.60 9.49 -19.39
N LYS A 103 -21.87 9.93 -20.62
CA LYS A 103 -21.51 9.19 -21.83
C LYS A 103 -20.00 9.20 -22.02
N PHE A 104 -19.45 8.03 -22.35
CA PHE A 104 -18.06 7.89 -22.76
C PHE A 104 -17.78 8.77 -23.99
N ASP A 105 -16.74 9.61 -23.93
CA ASP A 105 -16.26 10.43 -25.05
C ASP A 105 -14.94 9.85 -25.57
N PRO A 106 -14.93 9.11 -26.70
CA PRO A 106 -13.72 8.52 -27.27
C PRO A 106 -12.64 9.54 -27.65
N ASN A 107 -13.05 10.78 -27.95
CA ASN A 107 -12.16 11.87 -28.34
C ASN A 107 -11.79 12.77 -27.14
N GLY A 108 -12.36 12.51 -25.97
CA GLY A 108 -12.04 13.21 -24.74
C GLY A 108 -10.73 12.73 -24.13
N LYS A 109 -9.99 13.64 -23.50
CA LYS A 109 -8.80 13.26 -22.71
C LYS A 109 -9.22 12.40 -21.52
N THR A 110 -8.42 11.39 -21.25
CA THR A 110 -8.67 10.40 -20.20
C THR A 110 -7.59 10.46 -19.13
N ALA A 111 -7.98 10.63 -17.87
CA ALA A 111 -7.08 10.51 -16.73
C ALA A 111 -7.08 9.06 -16.23
N VAL A 112 -5.95 8.37 -16.39
CA VAL A 112 -5.75 7.02 -15.86
C VAL A 112 -5.03 7.13 -14.53
N LEU A 113 -5.74 6.91 -13.42
CA LEU A 113 -5.19 7.03 -12.09
C LEU A 113 -4.79 5.66 -11.54
N LEU A 114 -3.51 5.49 -11.23
CA LEU A 114 -3.00 4.31 -10.54
C LEU A 114 -3.24 4.46 -9.02
N VAL A 115 -4.03 3.56 -8.44
CA VAL A 115 -4.38 3.56 -7.01
C VAL A 115 -3.98 2.26 -6.33
N SER A 116 -3.77 2.31 -5.02
CA SER A 116 -3.44 1.15 -4.19
C SER A 116 -4.57 0.76 -3.22
N GLY A 117 -5.81 1.20 -3.51
CA GLY A 117 -6.97 1.10 -2.64
C GLY A 117 -7.67 2.45 -2.45
N PHE A 118 -8.84 2.44 -1.82
CA PHE A 118 -9.60 3.66 -1.53
C PHE A 118 -9.07 4.34 -0.26
N ASN A 119 -8.12 5.26 -0.44
CA ASN A 119 -7.42 5.94 0.66
C ASN A 119 -7.16 7.43 0.38
N GLY A 120 -6.61 8.13 1.37
CA GLY A 120 -6.30 9.56 1.26
C GLY A 120 -5.30 9.91 0.15
N MET A 121 -4.36 9.02 -0.19
CA MET A 121 -3.42 9.30 -1.28
C MET A 121 -4.10 9.30 -2.65
N GLY A 122 -4.94 8.30 -2.92
CA GLY A 122 -5.67 8.22 -4.19
C GLY A 122 -6.66 9.38 -4.33
N LEU A 123 -7.36 9.74 -3.25
CA LEU A 123 -8.28 10.88 -3.24
C LEU A 123 -7.56 12.22 -3.44
N HIS A 124 -6.46 12.47 -2.72
CA HIS A 124 -5.68 13.69 -2.89
C HIS A 124 -5.10 13.79 -4.32
N THR A 125 -4.69 12.67 -4.90
CA THR A 125 -4.22 12.65 -6.29
C THR A 125 -5.36 12.98 -7.25
N LEU A 126 -6.53 12.38 -7.07
CA LEU A 126 -7.73 12.65 -7.87
C LEU A 126 -8.16 14.12 -7.79
N PHE A 127 -8.28 14.68 -6.59
CA PHE A 127 -8.63 16.09 -6.40
C PHE A 127 -7.53 17.03 -6.91
N GLY A 128 -6.27 16.64 -6.79
CA GLY A 128 -5.14 17.32 -7.41
C GLY A 128 -5.30 17.42 -8.94
N ILE A 129 -5.69 16.33 -9.60
CA ILE A 129 -5.97 16.32 -11.04
C ILE A 129 -7.12 17.27 -11.38
N LEU A 130 -8.23 17.19 -10.65
CA LEU A 130 -9.39 18.06 -10.90
C LEU A 130 -9.07 19.55 -10.72
N ARG A 131 -8.27 19.88 -9.70
CA ARG A 131 -7.85 21.26 -9.42
C ARG A 131 -6.84 21.80 -10.43
N MET A 132 -5.82 21.00 -10.77
CA MET A 132 -4.73 21.43 -11.65
C MET A 132 -5.13 21.43 -13.13
N PHE A 133 -6.00 20.51 -13.53
CA PHE A 133 -6.39 20.30 -14.92
C PHE A 133 -7.85 20.68 -15.21
N GLY A 134 -8.55 21.35 -14.28
CA GLY A 134 -9.77 22.16 -14.52
C GLY A 134 -10.73 21.73 -15.64
N GLY A 135 -11.18 20.47 -15.66
CA GLY A 135 -12.15 19.95 -16.65
C GLY A 135 -11.57 19.51 -17.99
N VAL A 136 -10.24 19.46 -18.14
CA VAL A 136 -9.54 18.94 -19.33
C VAL A 136 -9.86 17.46 -19.56
N PHE A 137 -10.02 16.70 -18.48
CA PHE A 137 -10.34 15.27 -18.53
C PHE A 137 -11.85 15.06 -18.46
N LYS A 138 -12.37 14.33 -19.45
CA LYS A 138 -13.79 13.93 -19.51
C LYS A 138 -14.01 12.50 -19.03
N ASN A 139 -12.99 11.67 -19.19
CA ASN A 139 -13.00 10.26 -18.82
C ASN A 139 -11.99 10.02 -17.69
N PHE A 140 -12.35 9.18 -16.73
CA PHE A 140 -11.49 8.74 -15.64
C PHE A 140 -11.41 7.22 -15.63
N VAL A 141 -10.20 6.68 -15.52
CA VAL A 141 -9.98 5.25 -15.41
C VAL A 141 -9.16 4.99 -14.15
N PHE A 142 -9.70 4.23 -13.22
CA PHE A 142 -9.03 3.87 -11.98
C PHE A 142 -8.44 2.47 -12.13
N VAL A 143 -7.12 2.35 -11.93
CA VAL A 143 -6.40 1.10 -12.07
C VAL A 143 -5.83 0.71 -10.72
N GLN A 144 -6.22 -0.45 -10.20
CA GLN A 144 -5.66 -1.01 -8.98
C GLN A 144 -5.08 -2.40 -9.26
N VAL A 145 -3.82 -2.60 -8.84
CA VAL A 145 -3.18 -3.91 -8.88
C VAL A 145 -3.03 -4.45 -7.46
N GLY A 146 -3.61 -5.61 -7.20
CA GLY A 146 -3.42 -6.40 -5.99
C GLY A 146 -2.13 -7.19 -6.04
N VAL A 147 -1.27 -7.03 -5.03
CA VAL A 147 -0.02 -7.80 -4.93
C VAL A 147 -0.26 -9.12 -4.22
N LEU A 148 0.03 -10.23 -4.90
CA LEU A 148 0.07 -11.56 -4.31
C LEU A 148 1.48 -11.88 -3.81
N ASP A 149 1.61 -12.01 -2.49
CA ASP A 149 2.84 -12.53 -1.88
C ASP A 149 2.81 -14.06 -1.89
N VAL A 150 3.45 -14.65 -2.91
CA VAL A 150 3.53 -16.11 -3.09
C VAL A 150 4.01 -16.85 -1.83
N GLY A 151 4.78 -16.19 -0.94
CA GLY A 151 5.28 -16.79 0.29
C GLY A 151 4.34 -16.73 1.50
N ASN A 152 3.35 -15.85 1.51
CA ASN A 152 2.50 -15.59 2.69
C ASN A 152 1.03 -15.96 2.50
N PHE A 153 0.59 -16.25 1.27
CA PHE A 153 -0.80 -16.60 0.96
C PHE A 153 -1.15 -18.02 1.40
N LYS A 154 -2.27 -18.16 2.13
CA LYS A 154 -2.69 -19.43 2.78
C LYS A 154 -3.81 -20.18 2.06
N GLY A 155 -4.28 -19.71 0.91
CA GLY A 155 -5.23 -20.44 0.07
C GLY A 155 -6.04 -19.59 -0.91
N VAL A 156 -6.86 -20.26 -1.73
CA VAL A 156 -7.69 -19.67 -2.80
C VAL A 156 -8.71 -18.65 -2.27
N GLN A 157 -9.19 -18.83 -1.04
CA GLN A 157 -10.15 -17.90 -0.41
C GLN A 157 -9.56 -16.51 -0.15
N GLU A 158 -8.28 -16.43 0.21
CA GLU A 158 -7.60 -15.17 0.49
C GLU A 158 -7.43 -14.33 -0.78
N VAL A 159 -7.21 -14.99 -1.92
CA VAL A 159 -7.20 -14.35 -3.25
C VAL A 159 -8.58 -13.79 -3.59
N GLY A 160 -9.65 -14.56 -3.35
CA GLY A 160 -11.03 -14.10 -3.59
C GLY A 160 -11.45 -12.91 -2.70
N HIS A 161 -11.00 -12.88 -1.45
CA HIS A 161 -11.19 -11.73 -0.57
C HIS A 161 -10.44 -10.50 -1.06
N LEU A 162 -9.18 -10.66 -1.47
CA LEU A 162 -8.38 -9.57 -2.04
C LEU A 162 -9.04 -9.01 -3.30
N GLU A 163 -9.49 -9.87 -4.21
CA GLU A 163 -10.19 -9.47 -5.43
C GLU A 163 -11.46 -8.68 -5.13
N THR A 164 -12.26 -9.15 -4.18
CA THR A 164 -13.50 -8.49 -3.75
C THR A 164 -13.19 -7.12 -3.12
N GLN A 165 -12.15 -7.04 -2.30
CA GLN A 165 -11.72 -5.79 -1.67
C GLN A 165 -11.25 -4.77 -2.72
N ILE A 166 -10.40 -5.17 -3.66
CA ILE A 166 -9.90 -4.32 -4.74
C ILE A 166 -11.05 -3.80 -5.59
N LYS A 167 -11.99 -4.68 -5.98
CA LYS A 167 -13.19 -4.28 -6.73
C LYS A 167 -14.01 -3.25 -5.97
N CYS A 168 -14.23 -3.46 -4.68
CA CYS A 168 -14.96 -2.52 -3.83
C CYS A 168 -14.25 -1.15 -3.75
N ASP A 169 -12.93 -1.14 -3.57
CA ASP A 169 -12.13 0.09 -3.49
C ASP A 169 -12.20 0.91 -4.78
N VAL A 170 -12.00 0.26 -5.93
CA VAL A 170 -12.07 0.91 -7.25
C VAL A 170 -13.49 1.42 -7.54
N GLU A 171 -14.51 0.62 -7.22
CA GLU A 171 -15.91 0.98 -7.44
C GLU A 171 -16.29 2.27 -6.67
N ARG A 172 -15.73 2.49 -5.47
CA ARG A 172 -15.95 3.74 -4.72
C ARG A 172 -15.42 4.97 -5.46
N TYR A 173 -14.29 4.87 -6.15
CA TYR A 173 -13.77 5.95 -7.00
C TYR A 173 -14.66 6.18 -8.23
N VAL A 174 -15.10 5.10 -8.88
CA VAL A 174 -15.99 5.17 -10.04
C VAL A 174 -17.32 5.84 -9.68
N GLN A 175 -17.94 5.42 -8.58
CA GLN A 175 -19.18 6.01 -8.08
C GLN A 175 -19.02 7.48 -7.71
N LEU A 176 -17.90 7.85 -7.07
CA LEU A 176 -17.59 9.23 -6.75
C LEU A 176 -17.55 10.10 -8.02
N MET A 177 -16.87 9.66 -9.08
CA MET A 177 -16.78 10.43 -10.31
C MET A 177 -18.09 10.47 -11.10
N LYS A 178 -18.81 9.34 -11.19
CA LYS A 178 -20.12 9.27 -11.86
C LYS A 178 -21.15 10.20 -11.22
N ARG A 179 -21.20 10.25 -9.88
CA ARG A 179 -22.10 11.16 -9.13
C ARG A 179 -21.80 12.64 -9.40
N ASN A 180 -20.56 12.96 -9.78
CA ASN A 180 -20.14 14.30 -10.13
C ASN A 180 -20.15 14.56 -11.65
N GLY A 181 -20.81 13.70 -12.44
CA GLY A 181 -21.07 13.93 -13.86
C GLY A 181 -19.92 13.54 -14.81
N PHE A 182 -18.92 12.81 -14.34
CA PHE A 182 -17.79 12.35 -15.17
C PHE A 182 -17.92 10.87 -15.54
N TYR A 183 -17.50 10.51 -16.76
CA TYR A 183 -17.38 9.10 -17.13
C TYR A 183 -16.24 8.47 -16.33
N ALA A 184 -16.51 7.35 -15.67
CA ALA A 184 -15.51 6.63 -14.90
C ALA A 184 -15.62 5.12 -15.06
N GLU A 185 -14.47 4.46 -15.16
CA GLU A 185 -14.31 3.01 -15.23
C GLU A 185 -13.21 2.52 -14.29
N GLY A 186 -13.37 1.30 -13.80
CA GLY A 186 -12.43 0.63 -12.91
C GLY A 186 -11.79 -0.60 -13.56
N ILE A 187 -10.47 -0.71 -13.46
CA ILE A 187 -9.70 -1.89 -13.89
C ILE A 187 -8.98 -2.45 -12.65
N CYS A 188 -9.26 -3.71 -12.37
CA CYS A 188 -8.70 -4.43 -11.23
C CYS A 188 -7.89 -5.61 -11.75
N GLU A 189 -6.61 -5.65 -11.42
CA GLU A 189 -5.73 -6.78 -11.74
C GLU A 189 -5.07 -7.32 -10.48
N ILE A 190 -4.66 -8.58 -10.51
CA ILE A 190 -3.95 -9.21 -9.40
C ILE A 190 -2.71 -9.89 -9.96
N GLY A 191 -1.56 -9.66 -9.33
CA GLY A 191 -0.31 -10.26 -9.76
C GLY A 191 0.78 -10.18 -8.71
N VAL A 192 1.94 -10.75 -9.02
CA VAL A 192 3.11 -10.78 -8.12
C VAL A 192 3.93 -9.49 -8.18
N ASP A 193 3.86 -8.77 -9.30
CA ASP A 193 4.57 -7.50 -9.53
C ASP A 193 3.62 -6.45 -10.11
N VAL A 194 3.47 -5.33 -9.40
CA VAL A 194 2.59 -4.22 -9.79
C VAL A 194 2.99 -3.64 -11.15
N ILE A 195 4.29 -3.46 -11.37
CA ILE A 195 4.81 -2.79 -12.56
C ILE A 195 4.46 -3.64 -13.79
N ASP A 196 4.72 -4.94 -13.71
CA ASP A 196 4.49 -5.83 -14.85
C ASP A 196 2.99 -5.98 -15.16
N GLU A 197 2.12 -6.07 -14.15
CA GLU A 197 0.68 -6.08 -14.41
C GLU A 197 0.17 -4.78 -15.05
N VAL A 198 0.62 -3.61 -14.57
CA VAL A 198 0.26 -2.32 -15.19
C VAL A 198 0.74 -2.26 -16.64
N MET A 199 1.95 -2.74 -16.94
CA MET A 199 2.46 -2.76 -18.32
C MET A 199 1.68 -3.71 -19.24
N LYS A 200 1.09 -4.81 -18.72
CA LYS A 200 0.24 -5.71 -19.51
C LYS A 200 -1.10 -5.08 -19.89
N ILE A 201 -1.71 -4.30 -19.00
CA ILE A 201 -3.01 -3.66 -19.26
C ILE A 201 -2.89 -2.34 -20.03
N THR A 202 -1.73 -1.68 -19.96
CA THR A 202 -1.50 -0.37 -20.58
C THR A 202 -1.85 -0.34 -22.08
N PRO A 203 -1.46 -1.31 -22.93
CA PRO A 203 -1.83 -1.32 -24.34
C PRO A 203 -3.35 -1.31 -24.57
N ARG A 204 -4.10 -2.10 -23.77
CA ARG A 204 -5.57 -2.17 -23.85
C ARG A 204 -6.22 -0.84 -23.48
N ILE A 205 -5.65 -0.14 -22.49
CA ILE A 205 -6.12 1.19 -22.08
C ILE A 205 -5.86 2.20 -23.19
N ILE A 206 -4.69 2.19 -23.82
CA ILE A 206 -4.35 3.16 -24.87
C ILE A 206 -5.17 2.93 -26.13
N GLU A 207 -5.42 1.67 -26.50
CA GLU A 207 -6.25 1.32 -27.65
C GLU A 207 -7.69 1.83 -27.48
N ARG A 208 -8.24 1.73 -26.26
CA ARG A 208 -9.59 2.22 -25.94
C ARG A 208 -9.64 3.73 -25.65
N PHE A 209 -8.56 4.30 -25.13
CA PHE A 209 -8.44 5.70 -24.74
C PHE A 209 -7.19 6.32 -25.37
N PRO A 210 -7.24 6.74 -26.65
CA PRO A 210 -6.07 7.24 -27.38
C PRO A 210 -5.42 8.48 -26.76
N GLN A 211 -6.20 9.28 -26.03
CA GLN A 211 -5.74 10.48 -25.30
C GLN A 211 -5.58 10.23 -23.79
N ALA A 212 -5.17 9.01 -23.42
CA ALA A 212 -4.90 8.64 -22.03
C ALA A 212 -3.61 9.28 -21.49
N MET A 213 -3.72 9.85 -20.29
CA MET A 213 -2.59 10.31 -19.49
C MET A 213 -2.60 9.56 -18.16
N PHE A 214 -1.47 8.95 -17.81
CA PHE A 214 -1.33 8.21 -16.58
C PHE A 214 -0.93 9.11 -15.42
N PHE A 215 -1.47 8.83 -14.25
CA PHE A 215 -1.23 9.58 -13.02
C PHE A 215 -0.85 8.65 -11.88
N GLY A 216 0.15 9.06 -11.11
CA GLY A 216 0.55 8.40 -9.87
C GLY A 216 0.72 9.40 -8.74
N GLY A 217 0.15 9.09 -7.59
CA GLY A 217 0.40 9.84 -6.36
C GLY A 217 1.71 9.41 -5.71
N GLN A 218 2.56 10.35 -5.34
CA GLN A 218 3.77 10.06 -4.60
C GLN A 218 3.83 10.87 -3.30
N LEU A 219 4.05 10.18 -2.18
CA LEU A 219 4.33 10.81 -0.90
C LEU A 219 5.70 11.50 -0.94
N VAL A 220 5.71 12.79 -0.62
CA VAL A 220 6.92 13.60 -0.46
C VAL A 220 7.03 13.99 1.01
N PHE A 221 8.06 13.49 1.70
CA PHE A 221 8.32 13.79 3.10
C PHE A 221 9.28 14.97 3.25
N GLU A 222 9.08 15.80 4.27
CA GLU A 222 9.85 17.04 4.51
C GLU A 222 11.33 16.80 4.86
N LYS A 223 11.67 15.62 5.39
CA LYS A 223 13.05 15.22 5.74
C LYS A 223 13.46 13.99 4.92
N ASP A 224 13.87 14.23 3.69
CA ASP A 224 14.33 13.18 2.77
C ASP A 224 15.72 12.69 3.18
N SER A 225 15.80 11.75 4.13
CA SER A 225 17.07 11.10 4.49
C SER A 225 17.40 10.00 3.47
N PHE A 226 18.66 9.92 3.05
CA PHE A 226 19.16 8.98 2.03
C PHE A 226 18.73 7.52 2.24
N VAL A 227 18.59 7.11 3.50
CA VAL A 227 18.14 5.76 3.90
C VAL A 227 16.67 5.51 3.55
N HIS A 228 15.80 6.53 3.60
CA HIS A 228 14.39 6.41 3.22
C HIS A 228 14.23 6.22 1.71
N ARG A 229 15.05 6.93 0.90
CA ARG A 229 15.05 6.84 -0.57
C ARG A 229 15.54 5.48 -1.08
N LEU A 230 16.45 4.82 -0.35
CA LEU A 230 16.96 3.49 -0.70
C LEU A 230 15.96 2.36 -0.36
N LEU A 231 15.14 2.53 0.69
CA LEU A 231 14.21 1.51 1.18
C LEU A 231 12.81 1.57 0.57
N HIS A 232 12.43 2.68 -0.06
CA HIS A 232 11.16 2.77 -0.79
C HIS A 232 11.37 2.32 -2.23
N ASN A 233 10.88 1.12 -2.55
CA ASN A 233 10.81 0.67 -3.92
C ASN A 233 9.84 1.59 -4.67
N HIS A 234 10.36 2.51 -5.46
CA HIS A 234 9.60 3.59 -6.08
C HIS A 234 8.81 3.09 -7.30
N ILE A 235 7.71 2.37 -7.07
CA ILE A 235 6.83 1.82 -8.11
C ILE A 235 6.42 2.92 -9.10
N VAL A 236 6.06 4.10 -8.62
CA VAL A 236 5.62 5.23 -9.44
C VAL A 236 6.71 5.74 -10.39
N PHE A 237 7.96 5.89 -9.93
CA PHE A 237 9.08 6.31 -10.80
C PHE A 237 9.48 5.21 -11.78
N ALA A 238 9.42 3.94 -11.36
CA ALA A 238 9.71 2.83 -12.24
C ALA A 238 8.67 2.73 -13.38
N LEU A 239 7.39 2.91 -13.04
CA LEU A 239 6.29 2.98 -14.00
C LEU A 239 6.42 4.19 -14.92
N GLN A 240 6.68 5.38 -14.38
CA GLN A 240 6.93 6.58 -15.18
C GLN A 240 8.04 6.30 -16.20
N ARG A 241 9.16 5.73 -15.77
CA ARG A 241 10.27 5.41 -16.67
C ARG A 241 9.85 4.41 -17.74
N LYS A 242 9.20 3.30 -17.40
CA LYS A 242 8.76 2.29 -18.39
C LYS A 242 7.76 2.87 -19.41
N LEU A 243 6.77 3.63 -18.94
CA LEU A 243 5.74 4.25 -19.78
C LEU A 243 6.31 5.35 -20.67
N TYR A 244 7.25 6.14 -20.16
CA TYR A 244 7.94 7.18 -20.93
C TYR A 244 8.73 6.61 -22.11
N HIS A 245 9.37 5.44 -21.95
CA HIS A 245 10.06 4.75 -23.05
C HIS A 245 9.11 4.29 -24.17
N GLN A 246 7.81 4.16 -23.87
CA GLN A 246 6.77 3.83 -24.84
C GLN A 246 6.06 5.08 -25.40
N GLY A 247 6.55 6.29 -25.06
CA GLY A 247 5.93 7.56 -25.48
C GLY A 247 4.63 7.90 -24.75
N ILE A 248 4.33 7.22 -23.64
CA ILE A 248 3.08 7.37 -22.91
C ILE A 248 3.24 8.47 -21.84
N PRO A 249 2.37 9.50 -21.83
CA PRO A 249 2.44 10.56 -20.84
C PRO A 249 2.13 10.03 -19.43
N PHE A 250 3.05 10.29 -18.49
CA PHE A 250 2.89 9.95 -17.08
C PHE A 250 3.22 11.15 -16.19
N VAL A 251 2.29 11.53 -15.32
CA VAL A 251 2.44 12.65 -14.39
C VAL A 251 2.45 12.15 -12.96
N ILE A 252 3.46 12.58 -12.20
CA ILE A 252 3.56 12.32 -10.76
C ILE A 252 3.03 13.54 -10.01
N LEU A 253 2.03 13.34 -9.16
CA LEU A 253 1.55 14.39 -8.27
C LEU A 253 2.21 14.24 -6.89
N PRO A 254 2.89 15.29 -6.39
CA PRO A 254 3.47 15.28 -5.05
C PRO A 254 2.36 15.44 -4.00
N ILE A 255 2.28 14.49 -3.08
CA ILE A 255 1.43 14.56 -1.89
C ILE A 255 2.33 14.99 -0.74
N ARG A 256 2.20 16.25 -0.32
CA ARG A 256 2.96 16.78 0.82
C ARG A 256 2.22 16.44 2.11
N VAL A 257 2.90 15.73 3.00
CA VAL A 257 2.40 15.44 4.34
C VAL A 257 3.16 16.36 5.29
N TYR A 258 2.47 17.37 5.83
CA TYR A 258 2.98 18.23 6.90
C TYR A 258 2.68 17.60 8.26
#